data_AF-A0A0Q0CI07-F1
#
_entry.id   AF-A0A0Q0CI07-F1
#
_cell.length_a   1.000
_cell.length_b   1.000
_cell.length_c   1.000
_cell.angle_alpha   90.00
_cell.angle_beta   90.00
_cell.angle_gamma   90.00
#
_symmetry.space_group_name_H-M   'P 1'
#
loop_
_entity.id
_entity.type
_entity.pdbx_description
1 polymer ?
#
loop_
_entity_poly.entity_id
_entity_poly.type
_entity_poly.pdbx_seq_one_letter_code
_entity_poly.pdbx_strand_id
1 'polypeptide(L)'
;MPEQGIRTMTTGRLSDGPSCEMDKLIVQIVGKKHSDQQQVLLLGSDGARIYPPKSEVLERELFSSTLKVWDHIESTHLHLQIATLEGEPIRLPLLSDTKVTPRQADAQFNQIVPVLPFVALPGSKTVDDLGTPVLARAGYVYVFYQQKLWRELEIQVSEAGNTYHDIDVARHRQRGGFLNGERTATGVALEDIWLPARWNNRPAQTLQLCFSEIQLSAARLEHLEKDAACRDQHCNSPDLSGSKKRFTDLYKGKPDGKAMLDAFSGVDAKNPVAQALIAPIKATRLNLQYNAFPVSLAAPQRARQPGFERLLDHPARYLCDLSGQYPVESFRQAKAFLAEAARGITVQDVRHLELTAMADALLTSLPVEADAEPVDAGVLWEAHAGVVDVLDKARQR
;
A
#
# COMPACT_ATOMS: atom_id res chain seq x y z
N MET A 1 43.38 -28.83 61.67
CA MET A 1 41.93 -28.65 61.86
C MET A 1 41.57 -27.29 61.26
N PRO A 2 40.85 -27.26 60.13
CA PRO A 2 40.52 -26.04 59.41
C PRO A 2 39.18 -25.46 59.89
N GLU A 3 39.09 -24.14 60.00
CA GLU A 3 37.81 -23.42 60.07
C GLU A 3 37.52 -22.76 58.73
N GLN A 4 36.32 -23.06 58.23
CA GLN A 4 35.82 -22.68 56.91
C GLN A 4 35.38 -21.21 56.91
N GLY A 5 36.07 -20.37 56.14
CA GLY A 5 35.57 -19.07 55.72
C GLY A 5 34.75 -19.21 54.44
N ILE A 6 33.43 -19.10 54.57
CA ILE A 6 32.48 -19.02 53.45
C ILE A 6 32.78 -17.73 52.68
N ARG A 7 33.36 -17.87 51.47
CA ARG A 7 33.39 -16.79 50.48
C ARG A 7 32.04 -16.74 49.79
N THR A 8 31.24 -15.75 50.18
CA THR A 8 30.07 -15.29 49.43
C THR A 8 30.53 -14.93 48.02
N MET A 9 30.27 -15.79 47.03
CA MET A 9 30.41 -15.40 45.64
C MET A 9 29.24 -14.48 45.31
N THR A 10 29.54 -13.19 45.21
CA THR A 10 28.71 -12.23 44.49
C THR A 10 28.62 -12.72 43.04
N THR A 11 27.51 -13.37 42.69
CA THR A 11 27.15 -13.66 41.29
C THR A 11 27.03 -12.32 40.57
N GLY A 12 28.07 -12.00 39.81
CA GLY A 12 28.09 -10.86 38.92
C GLY A 12 26.94 -10.98 37.92
N ARG A 13 26.11 -9.94 37.86
CA ARG A 13 25.13 -9.71 36.80
C ARG A 13 25.87 -9.73 35.46
N LEU A 14 25.78 -10.84 34.74
CA LEU A 14 26.17 -10.94 33.34
C LEU A 14 25.10 -10.20 32.53
N SER A 15 25.54 -9.14 31.86
CA SER A 15 24.86 -8.26 30.90
C SER A 15 23.48 -8.71 30.39
N ASP A 16 22.47 -7.87 30.60
CA ASP A 16 21.15 -7.92 29.93
C ASP A 16 21.32 -7.61 28.43
N GLY A 17 21.88 -8.55 27.68
CA GLY A 17 21.85 -8.54 26.23
C GLY A 17 20.49 -9.03 25.70
N PRO A 18 20.15 -8.77 24.43
CA PRO A 18 18.89 -9.19 23.81
C PRO A 18 18.64 -10.72 23.80
N SER A 19 19.59 -11.55 24.24
CA SER A 19 19.47 -13.00 24.37
C SER A 19 18.92 -13.52 25.71
N CYS A 20 18.62 -12.66 26.69
CA CYS A 20 18.24 -13.12 28.04
C CYS A 20 16.73 -13.33 28.25
N GLU A 21 15.88 -13.02 27.27
CA GLU A 21 14.44 -13.34 27.33
C GLU A 21 14.19 -14.77 26.84
N MET A 22 14.17 -15.74 27.76
CA MET A 22 13.76 -17.12 27.46
C MET A 22 12.22 -17.24 27.41
N ASP A 23 11.75 -18.24 26.66
CA ASP A 23 10.34 -18.68 26.60
C ASP A 23 9.34 -17.58 26.19
N LYS A 24 9.71 -16.73 25.23
CA LYS A 24 8.81 -15.69 24.70
C LYS A 24 8.22 -16.05 23.34
N LEU A 25 7.01 -15.57 23.09
CA LEU A 25 6.45 -15.39 21.76
C LEU A 25 6.50 -13.88 21.44
N ILE A 26 7.21 -13.52 20.38
CA ILE A 26 7.36 -12.11 19.97
C ILE A 26 6.80 -11.94 18.57
N VAL A 27 5.87 -11.00 18.41
CA VAL A 27 5.34 -10.56 17.11
C VAL A 27 5.72 -9.11 16.88
N GLN A 28 6.39 -8.84 15.75
CA GLN A 28 6.70 -7.49 15.30
C GLN A 28 5.63 -6.99 14.35
N ILE A 29 5.09 -5.81 14.63
CA ILE A 29 4.22 -5.07 13.71
C ILE A 29 5.07 -3.91 13.18
N VAL A 30 5.30 -3.87 11.87
CA VAL A 30 6.13 -2.84 11.23
C VAL A 30 5.41 -1.49 11.28
N GLY A 31 6.15 -0.42 11.59
CA GLY A 31 5.63 0.93 11.81
C GLY A 31 5.33 1.23 13.29
N LYS A 32 4.74 2.38 13.54
CA LYS A 32 4.35 2.85 14.87
C LYS A 32 3.00 3.57 14.83
N LYS A 33 2.46 3.84 16.02
CA LYS A 33 1.19 4.58 16.19
C LYS A 33 0.02 3.97 15.40
N HIS A 34 -0.06 2.64 15.39
CA HIS A 34 -1.17 1.95 14.75
C HIS A 34 -2.49 2.23 15.48
N SER A 35 -3.60 2.25 14.72
CA SER A 35 -4.93 2.32 15.32
C SER A 35 -5.24 1.05 16.12
N ASP A 36 -6.18 1.16 17.05
CA ASP A 36 -6.68 0.04 17.86
C ASP A 36 -7.75 -0.80 17.14
N GLN A 37 -8.14 -0.40 15.93
CA GLN A 37 -9.12 -1.07 15.06
C GLN A 37 -8.63 -2.43 14.56
N GLN A 38 -7.31 -2.65 14.51
CA GLN A 38 -6.67 -3.93 14.18
C GLN A 38 -5.76 -4.37 15.33
N GLN A 39 -5.88 -5.63 15.75
CA GLN A 39 -5.11 -6.16 16.87
C GLN A 39 -4.66 -7.60 16.64
N VAL A 40 -3.43 -7.91 17.04
CA VAL A 40 -2.96 -9.30 17.14
C VAL A 40 -3.34 -9.84 18.50
N LEU A 41 -4.10 -10.93 18.51
CA LEU A 41 -4.52 -11.63 19.69
C LEU A 41 -3.82 -12.98 19.80
N LEU A 42 -3.41 -13.33 21.02
CA LEU A 42 -3.01 -14.68 21.38
C LEU A 42 -4.19 -15.36 22.09
N LEU A 43 -4.73 -16.40 21.48
CA LEU A 43 -5.88 -17.15 21.98
C LEU A 43 -5.45 -18.52 22.50
N GLY A 44 -6.11 -19.02 23.54
CA GLY A 44 -6.03 -20.43 23.92
C GLY A 44 -6.66 -21.35 22.88
N SER A 45 -6.43 -22.65 22.99
CA SER A 45 -7.00 -23.68 22.11
C SER A 45 -8.53 -23.72 22.12
N ASP A 46 -9.17 -23.21 23.18
CA ASP A 46 -10.62 -23.08 23.30
C ASP A 46 -11.20 -21.87 22.55
N GLY A 47 -10.34 -20.98 22.04
CA GLY A 47 -10.72 -19.74 21.37
C GLY A 47 -11.34 -18.66 22.28
N ALA A 48 -11.58 -18.96 23.56
CA ALA A 48 -12.25 -18.08 24.51
C ALA A 48 -11.25 -17.26 25.32
N ARG A 49 -10.13 -17.87 25.73
CA ARG A 49 -9.12 -17.19 26.54
C ARG A 49 -8.21 -16.31 25.70
N ILE A 50 -8.15 -15.02 26.00
CA ILE A 50 -7.25 -14.04 25.37
C ILE A 50 -6.11 -13.72 26.32
N TYR A 51 -4.86 -13.85 25.85
CA TYR A 51 -3.68 -13.50 26.63
C TYR A 51 -3.17 -12.10 26.25
N PRO A 52 -3.03 -11.16 27.20
CA PRO A 52 -2.58 -9.81 26.90
C PRO A 52 -1.06 -9.77 26.61
N PRO A 53 -0.63 -9.04 25.57
CA PRO A 53 0.79 -8.80 25.32
C PRO A 53 1.34 -7.66 26.18
N LYS A 54 2.64 -7.73 26.50
CA LYS A 54 3.44 -6.52 26.74
C LYS A 54 3.78 -5.86 25.39
N SER A 55 3.52 -4.56 25.28
CA SER A 55 3.81 -3.80 24.07
C SER A 55 5.09 -2.98 24.22
N GLU A 56 5.97 -3.01 23.22
CA GLU A 56 7.23 -2.25 23.21
C GLU A 56 7.36 -1.52 21.88
N VAL A 57 7.64 -0.22 21.89
CA VAL A 57 7.86 0.56 20.67
C VAL A 57 9.35 0.65 20.39
N LEU A 58 9.75 0.27 19.19
CA LEU A 58 11.11 0.41 18.68
C LEU A 58 11.14 1.52 17.64
N GLU A 59 11.56 2.72 18.05
CA GLU A 59 11.70 3.85 17.13
C GLU A 59 13.09 3.88 16.50
N ARG A 60 13.12 3.95 15.17
CA ARG A 60 14.35 4.13 14.38
C ARG A 60 14.04 5.01 13.18
N GLU A 61 15.05 5.71 12.68
CA GLU A 61 14.93 6.67 11.58
C GLU A 61 14.25 6.12 10.32
N LEU A 62 14.63 4.90 9.89
CA LEU A 62 14.14 4.31 8.62
C LEU A 62 13.21 3.10 8.79
N PHE A 63 13.07 2.58 10.01
CA PHE A 63 12.32 1.35 10.26
C PHE A 63 11.89 1.28 11.72
N SER A 64 10.75 1.89 12.04
CA SER A 64 10.12 1.75 13.35
C SER A 64 9.24 0.49 13.40
N SER A 65 9.01 -0.06 14.59
CA SER A 65 8.12 -1.20 14.77
C SER A 65 7.54 -1.24 16.19
N THR A 66 6.37 -1.83 16.35
CA THR A 66 5.81 -2.19 17.67
C THR A 66 5.97 -3.69 17.89
N LEU A 67 6.50 -4.10 19.04
CA LEU A 67 6.57 -5.50 19.45
C LEU A 67 5.40 -5.83 20.37
N LYS A 68 4.77 -6.97 20.13
CA LYS A 68 3.85 -7.63 21.04
C LYS A 68 4.55 -8.86 21.61
N VAL A 69 4.75 -8.87 22.92
CA VAL A 69 5.55 -9.88 23.63
C VAL A 69 4.65 -10.60 24.62
N TRP A 70 4.63 -11.93 24.52
CA TRP A 70 3.97 -12.82 25.46
C TRP A 70 4.99 -13.79 26.04
N ASP A 71 4.74 -14.27 27.26
CA ASP A 71 5.27 -15.57 27.66
C ASP A 71 4.66 -16.63 26.74
N HIS A 72 5.49 -17.55 26.24
CA HIS A 72 5.02 -18.63 25.38
C HIS A 72 4.15 -19.58 26.21
N ILE A 73 3.01 -19.94 25.63
CA ILE A 73 2.03 -20.85 26.23
C ILE A 73 1.72 -21.89 25.16
N GLU A 74 1.83 -23.17 25.51
CA GLU A 74 1.49 -24.26 24.62
C GLU A 74 0.03 -24.21 24.17
N SER A 75 -0.27 -24.76 22.99
CA SER A 75 -1.62 -24.84 22.44
C SER A 75 -2.32 -23.47 22.31
N THR A 76 -1.56 -22.43 21.96
CA THR A 76 -2.10 -21.10 21.66
C THR A 76 -2.05 -20.79 20.16
N HIS A 77 -2.92 -19.89 19.74
CA HIS A 77 -3.08 -19.49 18.33
C HIS A 77 -3.05 -17.97 18.20
N LEU A 78 -2.43 -17.47 17.14
CA LEU A 78 -2.47 -16.05 16.79
C LEU A 78 -3.62 -15.77 15.83
N HIS A 79 -4.39 -14.72 16.16
CA HIS A 79 -5.47 -14.21 15.34
C HIS A 79 -5.29 -12.70 15.10
N LEU A 80 -5.71 -12.23 13.94
CA LEU A 80 -5.96 -10.82 13.67
C LEU A 80 -7.42 -10.53 14.01
N GLN A 81 -7.66 -9.58 14.90
CA GLN A 81 -8.98 -9.05 15.18
C GLN A 81 -9.15 -7.70 14.47
N ILE A 82 -10.28 -7.54 13.79
CA ILE A 82 -10.70 -6.30 13.13
C ILE A 82 -12.01 -5.85 13.75
N ALA A 83 -12.07 -4.60 14.20
CA ALA A 83 -13.29 -4.02 14.72
C ALA A 83 -14.37 -3.92 13.63
N THR A 84 -15.63 -4.12 14.02
CA THR A 84 -16.80 -3.97 13.16
C THR A 84 -17.61 -2.73 13.54
N LEU A 85 -18.38 -2.20 12.61
CA LEU A 85 -19.32 -1.11 12.88
C LEU A 85 -20.45 -1.57 13.80
N GLU A 86 -20.91 -2.81 13.60
CA GLU A 86 -21.96 -3.45 14.39
C GLU A 86 -21.65 -4.94 14.60
N GLY A 87 -22.02 -5.46 15.77
CA GLY A 87 -21.87 -6.87 16.14
C GLY A 87 -20.44 -7.27 16.55
N GLU A 88 -20.16 -8.57 16.51
CA GLU A 88 -18.88 -9.13 16.95
C GLU A 88 -17.73 -8.78 15.98
N PRO A 89 -16.50 -8.52 16.50
CA PRO A 89 -15.32 -8.30 15.67
C PRO A 89 -15.02 -9.46 14.73
N ILE A 90 -14.49 -9.15 13.54
CA ILE A 90 -14.00 -10.18 12.61
C ILE A 90 -12.70 -10.76 13.16
N ARG A 91 -12.63 -12.07 13.33
CA ARG A 91 -11.43 -12.78 13.79
C ARG A 91 -10.86 -13.67 12.69
N LEU A 92 -9.66 -13.33 12.26
CA LEU A 92 -8.96 -14.01 11.18
C LEU A 92 -7.79 -14.83 11.73
N PRO A 93 -7.69 -16.13 11.44
CA PRO A 93 -6.56 -16.94 11.91
C PRO A 93 -5.26 -16.51 11.22
N LEU A 94 -4.16 -16.43 11.98
CA LEU A 94 -2.82 -16.09 11.47
C LEU A 94 -1.85 -17.28 11.57
N LEU A 95 -1.72 -17.86 12.76
CA LEU A 95 -0.78 -18.95 13.07
C LEU A 95 -1.36 -19.86 14.16
N SER A 96 -1.53 -21.14 13.85
CA SER A 96 -2.08 -22.12 14.79
C SER A 96 -1.01 -22.81 15.68
N ASP A 97 0.25 -22.83 15.28
CA ASP A 97 1.33 -23.47 16.05
C ASP A 97 2.36 -22.40 16.47
N THR A 98 2.09 -21.76 17.62
CA THR A 98 2.98 -20.76 18.20
C THR A 98 4.20 -21.44 18.83
N LYS A 99 5.38 -20.87 18.61
CA LYS A 99 6.64 -21.40 19.14
C LYS A 99 7.34 -20.35 19.96
N VAL A 100 8.21 -20.80 20.86
CA VAL A 100 9.20 -19.92 21.48
C VAL A 100 10.05 -19.30 20.37
N THR A 101 10.14 -17.97 20.38
CA THR A 101 10.93 -17.19 19.43
C THR A 101 11.91 -16.30 20.18
N PRO A 102 13.23 -16.50 20.03
CA PRO A 102 14.21 -15.62 20.64
C PRO A 102 14.14 -14.22 20.02
N ARG A 103 14.33 -13.20 20.84
CA ARG A 103 14.38 -11.81 20.39
C ARG A 103 15.51 -11.59 19.39
N GLN A 104 15.18 -10.87 18.32
CA GLN A 104 16.12 -10.55 17.24
C GLN A 104 16.50 -9.07 17.28
N ALA A 105 17.70 -8.73 16.78
CA ALA A 105 18.18 -7.35 16.75
C ALA A 105 17.55 -6.50 15.62
N ASP A 106 17.21 -7.13 14.49
CA ASP A 106 16.68 -6.46 13.29
C ASP A 106 15.21 -6.80 13.03
N ALA A 107 14.91 -8.01 12.53
CA ALA A 107 13.55 -8.46 12.24
C ALA A 107 13.17 -9.67 13.10
N GLN A 108 12.04 -9.59 13.81
CA GLN A 108 11.56 -10.68 14.68
C GLN A 108 10.98 -11.84 13.86
N PHE A 109 11.12 -13.07 14.36
CA PHE A 109 10.74 -14.29 13.65
C PHE A 109 9.27 -14.35 13.23
N ASN A 110 8.40 -13.63 13.95
CA ASN A 110 7.03 -13.38 13.56
C ASN A 110 6.85 -11.90 13.22
N GLN A 111 6.30 -11.62 12.05
CA GLN A 111 6.17 -10.26 11.55
C GLN A 111 4.86 -10.05 10.80
N ILE A 112 4.20 -8.94 11.11
CA ILE A 112 3.06 -8.38 10.39
C ILE A 112 3.47 -7.03 9.82
N VAL A 113 3.02 -6.77 8.59
CA VAL A 113 3.29 -5.52 7.88
C VAL A 113 1.95 -4.85 7.55
N PRO A 114 1.66 -3.69 8.16
CA PRO A 114 0.61 -2.80 7.69
C PRO A 114 0.96 -2.26 6.30
N VAL A 115 0.04 -2.39 5.35
CA VAL A 115 0.25 -1.92 3.97
C VAL A 115 -0.91 -1.06 3.48
N LEU A 116 -0.59 -0.19 2.53
CA LEU A 116 -1.56 0.50 1.68
C LEU A 116 -1.48 -0.13 0.28
N PRO A 117 -2.60 -0.51 -0.35
CA PRO A 117 -2.61 -0.93 -1.74
C PRO A 117 -2.23 0.23 -2.68
N PHE A 118 -1.07 0.10 -3.33
CA PHE A 118 -0.60 1.03 -4.36
C PHE A 118 -0.72 0.40 -5.75
N VAL A 119 -0.94 1.25 -6.75
CA VAL A 119 -0.94 0.90 -8.17
C VAL A 119 0.01 1.82 -8.94
N ALA A 120 0.52 1.33 -10.05
CA ALA A 120 1.19 2.12 -11.06
C ALA A 120 0.21 3.09 -11.72
N LEU A 121 0.54 4.38 -11.82
CA LEU A 121 -0.23 5.31 -12.67
C LEU A 121 0.68 5.90 -13.76
N PRO A 122 0.80 5.22 -14.92
CA PRO A 122 1.54 5.73 -16.07
C PRO A 122 0.71 6.74 -16.87
N GLY A 123 1.38 7.59 -17.63
CA GLY A 123 0.76 8.38 -18.69
C GLY A 123 0.50 7.60 -19.98
N SER A 124 -0.27 8.20 -20.89
CA SER A 124 -0.70 7.60 -22.16
C SER A 124 0.29 7.82 -23.31
N LYS A 125 1.22 8.78 -23.18
CA LYS A 125 2.07 9.24 -24.29
C LYS A 125 3.12 8.23 -24.75
N THR A 126 3.62 7.40 -23.84
CA THR A 126 4.71 6.46 -24.12
C THR A 126 4.61 5.22 -23.26
N VAL A 127 4.91 4.06 -23.86
CA VAL A 127 4.99 2.77 -23.15
C VAL A 127 6.16 2.69 -22.16
N ASP A 128 7.12 3.62 -22.27
CA ASP A 128 8.25 3.75 -21.35
C ASP A 128 7.89 4.46 -20.05
N ASP A 129 6.70 5.08 -19.98
CA ASP A 129 6.17 5.63 -18.75
C ASP A 129 5.70 4.49 -17.85
N LEU A 130 6.50 4.17 -16.83
CA LEU A 130 6.17 3.14 -15.84
C LEU A 130 5.29 3.69 -14.71
N GLY A 131 5.00 5.00 -14.71
CA GLY A 131 4.24 5.70 -13.71
C GLY A 131 4.92 5.79 -12.35
N THR A 132 4.26 6.48 -11.44
CA THR A 132 4.64 6.52 -10.01
C THR A 132 3.63 5.70 -9.19
N PRO A 133 4.00 5.18 -8.00
CA PRO A 133 3.04 4.52 -7.12
C PRO A 133 2.01 5.52 -6.59
N VAL A 134 0.73 5.22 -6.80
CA VAL A 134 -0.40 5.99 -6.27
C VAL A 134 -1.36 5.06 -5.51
N LEU A 135 -2.16 5.59 -4.58
CA LEU A 135 -3.16 4.76 -3.87
C LEU A 135 -4.11 4.10 -4.87
N ALA A 136 -4.57 2.88 -4.61
CA ALA A 136 -5.57 2.20 -5.44
C ALA A 136 -6.88 3.02 -5.55
N ARG A 137 -7.67 2.78 -6.59
CA ARG A 137 -9.00 3.39 -6.76
C ARG A 137 -10.07 2.60 -5.99
N ALA A 138 -11.28 3.15 -5.91
CA ALA A 138 -12.42 2.45 -5.31
C ALA A 138 -12.64 1.08 -5.98
N GLY A 139 -13.06 0.09 -5.19
CA GLY A 139 -13.17 -1.29 -5.62
C GLY A 139 -12.94 -2.26 -4.46
N TYR A 140 -12.36 -3.41 -4.75
CA TYR A 140 -12.20 -4.50 -3.78
C TYR A 140 -10.78 -5.06 -3.82
N VAL A 141 -10.20 -5.33 -2.65
CA VAL A 141 -8.95 -6.07 -2.49
C VAL A 141 -9.26 -7.42 -1.87
N TYR A 142 -8.72 -8.46 -2.50
CA TYR A 142 -8.81 -9.83 -2.04
C TYR A 142 -7.44 -10.28 -1.55
N VAL A 143 -7.39 -10.78 -0.33
CA VAL A 143 -6.18 -11.35 0.25
C VAL A 143 -6.38 -12.84 0.37
N PHE A 144 -5.62 -13.62 -0.40
CA PHE A 144 -5.53 -15.06 -0.27
C PHE A 144 -4.35 -15.38 0.64
N TYR A 145 -4.61 -16.15 1.69
CA TYR A 145 -3.60 -16.63 2.62
C TYR A 145 -3.78 -18.14 2.77
N GLN A 146 -2.70 -18.91 2.65
CA GLN A 146 -2.75 -20.38 2.63
C GLN A 146 -3.74 -20.91 1.57
N GLN A 147 -3.74 -20.29 0.38
CA GLN A 147 -4.57 -20.66 -0.78
C GLN A 147 -6.09 -20.48 -0.57
N LYS A 148 -6.49 -19.83 0.53
CA LYS A 148 -7.89 -19.53 0.86
C LYS A 148 -8.11 -18.03 0.90
N LEU A 149 -9.29 -17.58 0.47
CA LEU A 149 -9.69 -16.19 0.66
C LEU A 149 -9.73 -15.89 2.16
N TRP A 150 -8.84 -15.02 2.60
CA TRP A 150 -8.63 -14.69 3.99
C TRP A 150 -9.27 -13.35 4.34
N ARG A 151 -9.15 -12.36 3.44
CA ARG A 151 -9.83 -11.08 3.55
C ARG A 151 -10.43 -10.68 2.22
N GLU A 152 -11.61 -10.09 2.27
CA GLU A 152 -12.21 -9.32 1.20
C GLU A 152 -12.46 -7.92 1.77
N LEU A 153 -11.88 -6.89 1.16
CA LEU A 153 -11.99 -5.51 1.64
C LEU A 153 -12.55 -4.62 0.56
N GLU A 154 -13.56 -3.82 0.89
CA GLU A 154 -14.00 -2.72 0.06
C GLU A 154 -13.06 -1.51 0.26
N ILE A 155 -12.57 -0.94 -0.84
CA ILE A 155 -11.86 0.34 -0.87
C ILE A 155 -12.89 1.44 -1.12
N GLN A 156 -13.07 2.29 -0.12
CA GLN A 156 -13.84 3.52 -0.26
C GLN A 156 -12.88 4.70 -0.41
N VAL A 157 -13.19 5.60 -1.34
CA VAL A 157 -12.36 6.79 -1.63
C VAL A 157 -13.15 8.02 -1.24
N SER A 158 -12.53 8.88 -0.43
CA SER A 158 -13.07 10.18 0.00
C SER A 158 -12.02 11.27 -0.18
N GLU A 159 -12.39 12.53 0.08
CA GLU A 159 -11.44 13.66 0.10
C GLU A 159 -10.31 13.45 1.12
N ALA A 160 -10.57 12.72 2.20
CA ALA A 160 -9.57 12.40 3.23
C ALA A 160 -8.62 11.25 2.84
N GLY A 161 -8.82 10.63 1.67
CA GLY A 161 -8.07 9.48 1.18
C GLY A 161 -8.88 8.19 1.19
N ASN A 162 -8.16 7.07 1.13
CA ASN A 162 -8.75 5.74 1.05
C ASN A 162 -8.98 5.16 2.44
N THR A 163 -10.11 4.46 2.61
CA THR A 163 -10.38 3.59 3.75
C THR A 163 -10.66 2.16 3.27
N TYR A 164 -10.33 1.18 4.11
CA TYR A 164 -10.46 -0.24 3.81
C TYR A 164 -11.44 -0.89 4.77
N HIS A 165 -12.50 -1.49 4.25
CA HIS A 165 -13.59 -2.04 5.06
C HIS A 165 -13.71 -3.54 4.83
N ASP A 166 -13.40 -4.34 5.85
CA ASP A 166 -13.48 -5.80 5.74
C ASP A 166 -14.93 -6.30 5.64
N ILE A 167 -15.12 -7.28 4.77
CA ILE A 167 -16.29 -8.13 4.70
C ILE A 167 -16.01 -9.38 5.55
N ASP A 168 -16.96 -9.79 6.40
CA ASP A 168 -16.86 -11.04 7.16
C ASP A 168 -17.03 -12.25 6.25
N VAL A 169 -15.94 -12.61 5.55
CA VAL A 169 -15.89 -13.71 4.57
C VAL A 169 -16.40 -15.01 5.19
N ALA A 170 -16.17 -15.25 6.48
CA ALA A 170 -16.58 -16.48 7.14
C ALA A 170 -18.11 -16.65 7.16
N ARG A 171 -18.87 -15.56 7.34
CA ARG A 171 -20.35 -15.58 7.27
C ARG A 171 -20.89 -15.90 5.88
N HIS A 172 -20.10 -15.62 4.85
CA HIS A 172 -20.47 -15.87 3.46
C HIS A 172 -19.95 -17.19 2.90
N ARG A 173 -19.27 -18.01 3.72
CA ARG A 173 -18.85 -19.35 3.32
C ARG A 173 -19.95 -20.37 3.57
N GLN A 174 -20.08 -21.31 2.65
CA GLN A 174 -20.95 -22.48 2.78
C GLN A 174 -20.20 -23.76 2.40
N ARG A 175 -20.82 -24.92 2.63
CA ARG A 175 -20.20 -26.21 2.27
C ARG A 175 -19.95 -26.26 0.77
N GLY A 176 -18.67 -26.19 0.38
CA GLY A 176 -18.23 -26.29 -1.01
C GLY A 176 -18.00 -24.96 -1.74
N GLY A 177 -18.19 -23.81 -1.10
CA GLY A 177 -18.05 -22.51 -1.78
C GLY A 177 -18.50 -21.29 -0.99
N PHE A 178 -19.05 -20.31 -1.70
CA PHE A 178 -19.57 -19.05 -1.14
C PHE A 178 -21.07 -18.89 -1.40
N LEU A 179 -21.74 -18.12 -0.53
CA LEU A 179 -23.11 -17.67 -0.77
C LEU A 179 -23.15 -16.75 -1.99
N ASN A 180 -24.21 -16.88 -2.80
CA ASN A 180 -24.47 -15.97 -3.90
C ASN A 180 -25.01 -14.64 -3.38
N GLY A 181 -24.78 -13.58 -4.15
CA GLY A 181 -25.26 -12.23 -3.84
C GLY A 181 -24.14 -11.30 -3.38
N GLU A 182 -24.56 -10.07 -3.09
CA GLU A 182 -23.73 -9.02 -2.56
C GLU A 182 -23.24 -9.39 -1.15
N ARG A 183 -21.98 -9.04 -0.85
CA ARG A 183 -21.41 -9.19 0.49
C ARG A 183 -21.05 -7.81 1.02
N THR A 184 -21.81 -7.35 2.00
CA THR A 184 -21.66 -6.02 2.57
C THR A 184 -20.49 -5.96 3.55
N ALA A 185 -19.71 -4.89 3.49
CA ALA A 185 -18.63 -4.65 4.43
C ALA A 185 -19.18 -4.36 5.83
N THR A 186 -18.62 -5.01 6.85
CA THR A 186 -19.02 -4.84 8.26
C THR A 186 -17.89 -4.30 9.13
N GLY A 187 -16.64 -4.36 8.64
CA GLY A 187 -15.46 -3.79 9.27
C GLY A 187 -15.52 -2.26 9.35
N VAL A 188 -14.90 -1.70 10.38
CA VAL A 188 -14.67 -0.25 10.48
C VAL A 188 -13.76 0.26 9.36
N ALA A 189 -13.77 1.57 9.13
CA ALA A 189 -12.87 2.23 8.20
C ALA A 189 -11.40 2.11 8.67
N LEU A 190 -10.63 1.22 8.05
CA LEU A 190 -9.21 1.03 8.35
C LEU A 190 -8.33 1.99 7.55
N GLU A 191 -7.26 2.48 8.17
CA GLU A 191 -6.23 3.31 7.54
C GLU A 191 -5.13 2.49 6.82
N ASP A 192 -5.03 1.19 7.07
CA ASP A 192 -4.08 0.27 6.45
C ASP A 192 -4.54 -1.18 6.62
N ILE A 193 -3.94 -2.10 5.86
CA ILE A 193 -4.27 -3.52 5.86
C ILE A 193 -3.11 -4.30 6.50
N TRP A 194 -3.35 -4.95 7.64
CA TRP A 194 -2.32 -5.78 8.27
C TRP A 194 -2.20 -7.13 7.57
N LEU A 195 -0.99 -7.43 7.08
CA LEU A 195 -0.67 -8.66 6.36
C LEU A 195 0.43 -9.45 7.07
N PRO A 196 0.33 -10.80 7.13
CA PRO A 196 1.40 -11.63 7.67
C PRO A 196 2.59 -11.67 6.70
N ALA A 197 3.78 -11.32 7.18
CA ALA A 197 5.01 -11.39 6.39
C ALA A 197 5.83 -12.65 6.71
N ARG A 198 5.93 -12.99 8.00
CA ARG A 198 6.78 -14.10 8.47
C ARG A 198 6.20 -14.74 9.73
N TRP A 199 6.33 -16.06 9.84
CA TRP A 199 6.00 -16.84 11.04
C TRP A 199 7.11 -17.85 11.32
N ASN A 200 7.53 -17.97 12.58
CA ASN A 200 8.53 -18.94 13.02
C ASN A 200 9.80 -18.92 12.14
N ASN A 201 10.27 -17.72 11.76
CA ASN A 201 11.42 -17.48 10.89
C ASN A 201 11.25 -18.00 9.44
N ARG A 202 10.02 -18.23 8.98
CA ARG A 202 9.70 -18.62 7.59
C ARG A 202 8.71 -17.64 6.98
N PRO A 203 8.86 -17.27 5.69
CA PRO A 203 7.86 -16.44 5.02
C PRO A 203 6.45 -16.99 5.26
N ALA A 204 5.50 -16.10 5.51
CA ALA A 204 4.09 -16.49 5.61
C ALA A 204 3.69 -17.16 4.30
N GLN A 205 3.13 -18.37 4.35
CA GLN A 205 2.85 -19.19 3.17
C GLN A 205 2.00 -18.41 2.15
N THR A 206 2.38 -18.49 0.87
CA THR A 206 1.79 -17.88 -0.35
C THR A 206 0.67 -16.88 -0.07
N LEU A 207 1.06 -15.69 0.43
CA LEU A 207 0.15 -14.55 0.48
C LEU A 207 0.01 -13.97 -0.93
N GLN A 208 -1.22 -13.87 -1.42
CA GLN A 208 -1.50 -13.38 -2.77
C GLN A 208 -2.62 -12.36 -2.71
N LEU A 209 -2.46 -11.25 -3.44
CA LEU A 209 -3.42 -10.15 -3.47
C LEU A 209 -3.92 -9.90 -4.89
N CYS A 210 -5.21 -9.67 -5.04
CA CYS A 210 -5.75 -9.12 -6.29
C CYS A 210 -6.72 -7.98 -6.02
N PHE A 211 -6.91 -7.16 -7.04
CA PHE A 211 -7.82 -6.02 -7.04
C PHE A 211 -8.90 -6.23 -8.11
N SER A 212 -10.11 -5.77 -7.82
CA SER A 212 -11.22 -5.72 -8.77
C SER A 212 -12.03 -4.45 -8.54
N GLU A 213 -12.39 -3.73 -9.61
CA GLU A 213 -13.27 -2.55 -9.48
C GLU A 213 -14.69 -2.91 -9.04
N ILE A 214 -15.10 -4.15 -9.31
CA ILE A 214 -16.40 -4.71 -8.92
C ILE A 214 -16.22 -5.89 -7.98
N GLN A 215 -17.19 -6.13 -7.10
CA GLN A 215 -17.16 -7.28 -6.20
C GLN A 215 -17.17 -8.59 -7.02
N LEU A 216 -16.19 -9.46 -6.79
CA LEU A 216 -16.09 -10.76 -7.46
C LEU A 216 -17.26 -11.65 -7.07
N SER A 217 -17.81 -12.39 -8.04
CA SER A 217 -18.88 -13.35 -7.79
C SER A 217 -18.39 -14.56 -6.98
N ALA A 218 -19.32 -15.25 -6.32
CA ALA A 218 -19.04 -16.50 -5.60
C ALA A 218 -18.28 -17.52 -6.47
N ALA A 219 -18.75 -17.74 -7.71
CA ALA A 219 -18.11 -18.66 -8.65
C ALA A 219 -16.66 -18.26 -8.97
N ARG A 220 -16.38 -16.95 -9.10
CA ARG A 220 -15.02 -16.47 -9.37
C ARG A 220 -14.10 -16.65 -8.16
N LEU A 221 -14.60 -16.38 -6.95
CA LEU A 221 -13.85 -16.63 -5.71
C LEU A 221 -13.53 -18.11 -5.54
N GLU A 222 -14.50 -18.99 -5.79
CA GLU A 222 -14.28 -20.43 -5.75
C GLU A 222 -13.23 -20.90 -6.75
N HIS A 223 -13.28 -20.35 -7.97
CA HIS A 223 -12.32 -20.70 -9.00
C HIS A 223 -10.89 -20.28 -8.60
N LEU A 224 -10.71 -19.08 -8.02
CA LEU A 224 -9.41 -18.61 -7.52
C LEU A 224 -8.90 -19.44 -6.33
N GLU A 225 -9.77 -19.96 -5.46
CA GLU A 225 -9.35 -20.88 -4.39
C GLU A 225 -8.97 -22.28 -4.93
N LYS A 226 -9.65 -22.77 -5.97
CA LYS A 226 -9.49 -24.14 -6.50
C LYS A 226 -8.34 -24.25 -7.50
N ASP A 227 -8.07 -23.20 -8.27
CA ASP A 227 -7.08 -23.20 -9.35
C ASP A 227 -5.88 -22.28 -9.01
N ALA A 228 -4.76 -22.90 -8.66
CA ALA A 228 -3.53 -22.18 -8.35
C ALA A 228 -2.96 -21.41 -9.55
N ALA A 229 -3.03 -21.98 -10.76
CA ALA A 229 -2.51 -21.32 -11.96
C ALA A 229 -3.33 -20.07 -12.31
N CYS A 230 -4.66 -20.18 -12.21
CA CYS A 230 -5.54 -19.02 -12.36
C CYS A 230 -5.25 -17.95 -11.30
N ARG A 231 -5.06 -18.36 -10.04
CA ARG A 231 -4.72 -17.42 -8.96
C ARG A 231 -3.38 -16.72 -9.20
N ASP A 232 -2.36 -17.43 -9.65
CA ASP A 232 -1.03 -16.88 -9.95
C ASP A 232 -1.06 -15.89 -11.14
N GLN A 233 -1.97 -16.10 -12.10
CA GLN A 233 -2.16 -15.17 -13.22
C GLN A 233 -2.83 -13.85 -12.81
N HIS A 234 -3.71 -13.88 -11.81
CA HIS A 234 -4.55 -12.73 -11.43
C HIS A 234 -4.11 -12.04 -10.14
N CYS A 235 -3.26 -12.68 -9.33
CA CYS A 235 -2.83 -12.15 -8.04
C CYS A 235 -1.33 -11.85 -8.03
N ASN A 236 -0.96 -10.83 -7.26
CA ASN A 236 0.43 -10.48 -6.98
C ASN A 236 0.86 -11.02 -5.62
N SER A 237 2.13 -11.40 -5.50
CA SER A 237 2.74 -11.89 -4.25
C SER A 237 3.89 -10.97 -3.85
N PRO A 238 3.62 -9.77 -3.29
CA PRO A 238 4.68 -8.85 -2.91
C PRO A 238 5.52 -9.43 -1.77
N ASP A 239 6.83 -9.23 -1.82
CA ASP A 239 7.70 -9.54 -0.70
C ASP A 239 7.44 -8.54 0.43
N LEU A 240 6.79 -9.02 1.49
CA LEU A 240 6.48 -8.24 2.68
C LEU A 240 7.61 -8.26 3.72
N SER A 241 8.74 -8.91 3.47
CA SER A 241 9.80 -8.97 4.47
C SER A 241 10.33 -7.57 4.80
N GLY A 242 10.13 -7.14 6.04
CA GLY A 242 10.57 -5.84 6.54
C GLY A 242 11.78 -5.99 7.47
N SER A 243 12.86 -5.25 7.21
CA SER A 243 13.95 -5.10 8.17
C SER A 243 14.66 -3.78 7.93
N LYS A 244 15.36 -3.27 8.96
CA LYS A 244 16.16 -2.05 8.81
C LYS A 244 17.21 -2.24 7.71
N LYS A 245 17.91 -3.38 7.73
CA LYS A 245 18.94 -3.68 6.74
C LYS A 245 18.36 -3.67 5.33
N ARG A 246 17.29 -4.44 5.09
CA ARG A 246 16.68 -4.56 3.77
C ARG A 246 16.18 -3.22 3.24
N PHE A 247 15.48 -2.44 4.07
CA PHE A 247 14.93 -1.16 3.64
C PHE A 247 16.05 -0.15 3.34
N THR A 248 17.14 -0.19 4.12
CA THR A 248 18.32 0.62 3.83
C THR A 248 18.94 0.23 2.48
N ASP A 249 19.16 -1.07 2.24
CA ASP A 249 19.80 -1.58 1.03
C ASP A 249 18.96 -1.29 -0.23
N LEU A 250 17.64 -1.45 -0.13
CA LEU A 250 16.74 -1.28 -1.27
C LEU A 250 16.40 0.18 -1.57
N TYR A 251 16.33 1.06 -0.57
CA TYR A 251 15.65 2.36 -0.74
C TYR A 251 16.47 3.58 -0.32
N LYS A 252 17.52 3.44 0.50
CA LYS A 252 18.31 4.60 0.92
C LYS A 252 19.03 5.22 -0.28
N GLY A 253 18.77 6.50 -0.53
CA GLY A 253 19.36 7.25 -1.65
C GLY A 253 18.87 6.81 -3.03
N LYS A 254 17.77 6.05 -3.11
CA LYS A 254 17.14 5.71 -4.39
C LYS A 254 16.14 6.80 -4.81
N PRO A 255 15.83 6.92 -6.11
CA PRO A 255 14.78 7.79 -6.61
C PRO A 255 13.45 7.55 -5.90
N ASP A 256 12.81 8.63 -5.45
CA ASP A 256 11.47 8.61 -4.88
C ASP A 256 10.40 8.78 -5.98
N GLY A 257 9.14 8.78 -5.58
CA GLY A 257 8.00 8.88 -6.47
C GLY A 257 7.94 10.20 -7.24
N LYS A 258 8.53 11.28 -6.70
CA LYS A 258 8.62 12.57 -7.41
C LYS A 258 9.68 12.47 -8.52
N ALA A 259 10.84 11.91 -8.21
CA ALA A 259 11.87 11.63 -9.22
C ALA A 259 11.35 10.69 -10.32
N MET A 260 10.52 9.71 -9.98
CA MET A 260 9.84 8.85 -10.96
C MET A 260 8.87 9.64 -11.85
N LEU A 261 8.04 10.49 -11.26
CA LEU A 261 7.07 11.32 -11.97
C LEU A 261 7.76 12.25 -12.98
N ASP A 262 8.80 12.95 -12.53
CA ASP A 262 9.56 13.90 -13.35
C ASP A 262 10.30 13.18 -14.49
N ALA A 263 10.89 12.01 -14.20
CA ALA A 263 11.60 11.24 -15.20
C ALA A 263 10.67 10.64 -16.25
N PHE A 264 9.64 9.89 -15.85
CA PHE A 264 8.83 9.13 -16.82
C PHE A 264 7.95 10.01 -17.71
N SER A 265 7.41 11.09 -17.18
CA SER A 265 6.57 12.00 -17.97
C SER A 265 7.36 12.83 -18.99
N GLY A 266 8.69 12.93 -18.84
CA GLY A 266 9.55 13.78 -19.65
C GLY A 266 10.50 13.05 -20.60
N VAL A 267 10.53 11.71 -20.62
CA VAL A 267 11.50 10.96 -21.41
C VAL A 267 11.16 10.97 -22.89
N ASP A 268 12.13 11.36 -23.71
CA ASP A 268 12.12 11.04 -25.14
C ASP A 268 12.56 9.58 -25.32
N ALA A 269 11.59 8.71 -25.56
CA ALA A 269 11.81 7.28 -25.71
C ALA A 269 12.78 6.93 -26.85
N LYS A 270 12.89 7.80 -27.86
CA LYS A 270 13.71 7.58 -29.05
C LYS A 270 15.16 8.02 -28.87
N ASN A 271 15.48 8.68 -27.75
CA ASN A 271 16.83 9.14 -27.44
C ASN A 271 17.58 8.13 -26.53
N PRO A 272 18.61 7.43 -27.03
CA PRO A 272 19.35 6.43 -26.25
C PRO A 272 20.03 7.00 -25.01
N VAL A 273 20.46 8.26 -25.04
CA VAL A 273 21.09 8.93 -23.89
C VAL A 273 20.04 9.18 -22.80
N ALA A 274 18.84 9.61 -23.17
CA ALA A 274 17.74 9.79 -22.24
C ALA A 274 17.32 8.46 -21.59
N GLN A 275 17.29 7.36 -22.37
CA GLN A 275 17.00 6.02 -21.86
C GLN A 275 18.05 5.52 -20.85
N ALA A 276 19.34 5.80 -21.10
CA ALA A 276 20.40 5.42 -20.16
C ALA A 276 20.27 6.17 -18.82
N LEU A 277 19.88 7.44 -18.85
CA LEU A 277 19.72 8.27 -17.65
C LEU A 277 18.58 7.79 -16.74
N ILE A 278 17.51 7.21 -17.31
CA ILE A 278 16.36 6.74 -16.52
C ILE A 278 16.46 5.29 -16.06
N ALA A 279 17.44 4.51 -16.54
CA ALA A 279 17.58 3.11 -16.19
C ALA A 279 17.60 2.84 -14.67
N PRO A 280 18.30 3.64 -13.82
CA PRO A 280 18.24 3.47 -12.36
C PRO A 280 16.86 3.75 -11.76
N ILE A 281 16.11 4.68 -12.35
CA ILE A 281 14.75 5.03 -11.94
C ILE A 281 13.79 3.90 -12.32
N LYS A 282 13.90 3.36 -13.55
CA LYS A 282 13.17 2.16 -14.00
C LYS A 282 13.41 0.98 -13.05
N ALA A 283 14.67 0.69 -12.71
CA ALA A 283 15.00 -0.40 -11.79
C ALA A 283 14.38 -0.19 -10.39
N THR A 284 14.45 1.03 -9.86
CA THR A 284 13.83 1.35 -8.56
C THR A 284 12.32 1.18 -8.61
N ARG A 285 11.68 1.68 -9.68
CA ARG A 285 10.23 1.59 -9.89
C ARG A 285 9.75 0.13 -9.98
N LEU A 286 10.50 -0.73 -10.64
CA LEU A 286 10.22 -2.17 -10.71
C LEU A 286 10.41 -2.84 -9.34
N ASN A 287 11.41 -2.46 -8.57
CA ASN A 287 11.56 -2.96 -7.19
C ASN A 287 10.35 -2.62 -6.31
N LEU A 288 9.76 -1.42 -6.46
CA LEU A 288 8.53 -1.06 -5.73
C LEU A 288 7.33 -1.94 -6.09
N GLN A 289 7.28 -2.48 -7.32
CA GLN A 289 6.17 -3.33 -7.76
C GLN A 289 6.16 -4.70 -7.07
N TYR A 290 7.33 -5.23 -6.72
CA TYR A 290 7.47 -6.59 -6.18
C TYR A 290 7.66 -6.65 -4.66
N ASN A 291 7.73 -5.50 -3.98
CA ASN A 291 8.10 -5.42 -2.56
C ASN A 291 7.17 -4.48 -1.82
N ALA A 292 6.89 -4.76 -0.55
CA ALA A 292 6.45 -3.71 0.36
C ALA A 292 7.55 -2.65 0.48
N PHE A 293 7.16 -1.38 0.45
CA PHE A 293 8.09 -0.25 0.48
C PHE A 293 7.61 0.85 1.44
N PRO A 294 8.53 1.65 2.01
CA PRO A 294 8.17 2.79 2.84
C PRO A 294 7.28 3.80 2.10
N VAL A 295 6.19 4.25 2.72
CA VAL A 295 5.31 5.28 2.15
C VAL A 295 6.06 6.57 1.82
N SER A 296 7.18 6.85 2.50
CA SER A 296 8.08 7.97 2.20
C SER A 296 8.60 7.99 0.76
N LEU A 297 8.61 6.85 0.07
CA LEU A 297 9.00 6.76 -1.34
C LEU A 297 7.88 7.11 -2.31
N ALA A 298 6.62 7.05 -1.92
CA ALA A 298 5.54 7.53 -2.78
C ALA A 298 5.57 9.07 -2.83
N ALA A 299 5.28 9.65 -4.00
CA ALA A 299 5.10 11.09 -4.11
C ALA A 299 3.92 11.55 -3.23
N PRO A 300 3.95 12.77 -2.68
CA PRO A 300 2.76 13.38 -2.10
C PRO A 300 1.64 13.39 -3.14
N GLN A 301 0.42 13.07 -2.71
CA GLN A 301 -0.70 12.91 -3.63
C GLN A 301 -2.02 13.34 -3.00
N ARG A 302 -2.93 13.78 -3.85
CA ARG A 302 -4.31 14.09 -3.46
C ARG A 302 -5.19 12.83 -3.45
N ALA A 303 -6.41 12.97 -2.96
CA ALA A 303 -7.41 11.92 -3.06
C ALA A 303 -7.68 11.58 -4.53
N ARG A 304 -7.92 10.29 -4.81
CA ARG A 304 -8.21 9.80 -6.16
C ARG A 304 -9.49 10.45 -6.70
N GLN A 305 -9.46 10.88 -7.95
CA GLN A 305 -10.63 11.37 -8.69
C GLN A 305 -10.69 10.66 -10.05
N PRO A 306 -11.06 9.37 -10.09
CA PRO A 306 -10.90 8.54 -11.29
C PRO A 306 -11.63 9.09 -12.53
N GLY A 307 -12.74 9.82 -12.36
CA GLY A 307 -13.46 10.46 -13.46
C GLY A 307 -12.60 11.51 -14.17
N PHE A 308 -12.00 12.43 -13.41
CA PHE A 308 -11.11 13.46 -13.96
C PHE A 308 -9.78 12.88 -14.46
N GLU A 309 -9.19 11.95 -13.71
CA GLU A 309 -7.94 11.29 -14.08
C GLU A 309 -8.02 10.60 -15.46
N ARG A 310 -9.18 10.05 -15.83
CA ARG A 310 -9.39 9.39 -17.14
C ARG A 310 -9.35 10.36 -18.32
N LEU A 311 -9.49 11.67 -18.09
CA LEU A 311 -9.46 12.70 -19.13
C LEU A 311 -8.03 13.18 -19.46
N LEU A 312 -7.06 12.76 -18.63
CA LEU A 312 -5.68 13.23 -18.69
C LEU A 312 -4.77 12.18 -19.33
N ASP A 313 -3.85 12.65 -20.16
CA ASP A 313 -2.70 11.91 -20.67
C ASP A 313 -1.66 11.66 -19.57
N HIS A 314 -1.50 12.56 -18.60
CA HIS A 314 -0.58 12.40 -17.47
C HIS A 314 -1.29 12.48 -16.11
N PRO A 315 -2.17 11.52 -15.79
CA PRO A 315 -3.00 11.58 -14.59
C PRO A 315 -2.20 11.60 -13.27
N ALA A 316 -1.00 11.01 -13.25
CA ALA A 316 -0.13 11.06 -12.08
C ALA A 316 0.37 12.47 -11.76
N ARG A 317 0.56 13.34 -12.76
CA ARG A 317 1.00 14.74 -12.52
C ARG A 317 -0.10 15.55 -11.86
N TYR A 318 -1.34 15.35 -12.28
CA TYR A 318 -2.50 15.90 -11.59
C TYR A 318 -2.63 15.36 -10.17
N LEU A 319 -2.52 14.04 -10.00
CA LEU A 319 -2.71 13.42 -8.69
C LEU A 319 -1.62 13.83 -7.69
N CYS A 320 -0.39 14.04 -8.15
CA CYS A 320 0.72 14.51 -7.32
C CYS A 320 0.83 16.04 -7.20
N ASP A 321 -0.06 16.79 -7.86
CA ASP A 321 -0.17 18.24 -7.68
C ASP A 321 -1.10 18.59 -6.51
N LEU A 322 -0.50 18.90 -5.37
CA LEU A 322 -1.22 19.36 -4.18
C LEU A 322 -1.67 20.83 -4.28
N SER A 323 -1.11 21.61 -5.20
CA SER A 323 -1.43 23.04 -5.36
C SER A 323 -2.72 23.27 -6.14
N GLY A 324 -3.14 22.29 -6.94
CA GLY A 324 -4.30 22.37 -7.82
C GLY A 324 -4.08 23.22 -9.09
N GLN A 325 -2.84 23.58 -9.42
CA GLN A 325 -2.50 24.38 -10.58
C GLN A 325 -2.28 23.58 -11.87
N TYR A 326 -2.15 22.24 -11.77
CA TYR A 326 -1.89 21.37 -12.91
C TYR A 326 -2.86 21.58 -14.09
N PRO A 327 -4.20 21.68 -13.88
CA PRO A 327 -5.12 21.90 -15.00
C PRO A 327 -4.86 23.24 -15.71
N VAL A 328 -4.65 24.32 -14.94
CA VAL A 328 -4.38 25.67 -15.48
C VAL A 328 -3.08 25.69 -16.28
N GLU A 329 -2.05 25.04 -15.76
CA GLU A 329 -0.73 24.96 -16.40
C GLU A 329 -0.79 24.16 -17.70
N SER A 330 -1.52 23.04 -17.70
CA SER A 330 -1.74 22.21 -18.88
C SER A 330 -2.45 22.98 -19.98
N PHE A 331 -3.50 23.74 -19.62
CA PHE A 331 -4.25 24.55 -20.57
C PHE A 331 -3.48 25.76 -21.09
N ARG A 332 -2.66 26.39 -20.23
CA ARG A 332 -1.73 27.44 -20.65
C ARG A 332 -0.71 26.92 -21.67
N GLN A 333 -0.13 25.74 -21.43
CA GLN A 333 0.79 25.10 -22.35
C GLN A 333 0.12 24.75 -23.69
N ALA A 334 -1.10 24.22 -23.65
CA ALA A 334 -1.90 23.93 -24.84
C ALA A 334 -2.15 25.19 -25.69
N LYS A 335 -2.56 26.31 -25.07
CA LYS A 335 -2.75 27.59 -25.76
C LYS A 335 -1.47 28.12 -26.38
N ALA A 336 -0.34 28.03 -25.66
CA ALA A 336 0.96 28.45 -26.16
C ALA A 336 1.38 27.61 -27.39
N PHE A 337 1.21 26.29 -27.31
CA PHE A 337 1.48 25.37 -28.42
C PHE A 337 0.66 25.73 -29.67
N LEU A 338 -0.66 25.95 -29.53
CA LEU A 338 -1.52 26.32 -30.65
C LEU A 338 -1.14 27.67 -31.27
N ALA A 339 -0.74 28.65 -30.44
CA ALA A 339 -0.29 29.96 -30.92
C ALA A 339 1.02 29.88 -31.72
N GLU A 340 1.96 29.02 -31.32
CA GLU A 340 3.18 28.77 -32.09
C GLU A 340 2.89 28.03 -33.40
N ALA A 341 2.03 27.01 -33.37
CA ALA A 341 1.61 26.28 -34.55
C ALA A 341 0.91 27.20 -35.57
N ALA A 342 0.07 28.13 -35.12
CA ALA A 342 -0.58 29.13 -35.98
C ALA A 342 0.41 30.08 -36.68
N ARG A 343 1.62 30.26 -36.12
CA ARG A 343 2.72 31.03 -36.73
C ARG A 343 3.59 30.18 -37.66
N GLY A 344 3.27 28.90 -37.86
CA GLY A 344 4.08 27.96 -38.64
C GLY A 344 5.37 27.52 -37.94
N ILE A 345 5.47 27.70 -36.62
CA ILE A 345 6.64 27.29 -35.84
C ILE A 345 6.46 25.82 -35.43
N THR A 346 7.45 24.98 -35.74
CA THR A 346 7.46 23.58 -35.27
C THR A 346 7.84 23.53 -33.80
N VAL A 347 6.88 23.16 -32.94
CA VAL A 347 7.13 22.92 -31.52
C VAL A 347 7.69 21.52 -31.34
N GLN A 348 8.90 21.41 -30.77
CA GLN A 348 9.57 20.11 -30.61
C GLN A 348 9.22 19.38 -29.31
N ASP A 349 8.87 20.10 -28.24
CA ASP A 349 8.53 19.48 -26.96
C ASP A 349 7.02 19.44 -26.73
N VAL A 350 6.42 18.28 -27.00
CA VAL A 350 4.99 18.01 -26.82
C VAL A 350 4.73 17.00 -25.71
N ARG A 351 5.77 16.61 -24.95
CA ARG A 351 5.71 15.47 -24.02
C ARG A 351 4.73 15.72 -22.88
N HIS A 352 4.63 16.96 -22.40
CA HIS A 352 3.74 17.32 -21.29
C HIS A 352 2.38 17.88 -21.75
N LEU A 353 2.10 17.90 -23.06
CA LEU A 353 0.83 18.42 -23.57
C LEU A 353 -0.31 17.43 -23.31
N GLU A 354 -1.34 17.90 -22.64
CA GLU A 354 -2.63 17.24 -22.51
C GLU A 354 -3.44 17.41 -23.80
N LEU A 355 -3.76 16.32 -24.51
CA LEU A 355 -4.53 16.40 -25.77
C LEU A 355 -5.92 16.96 -25.54
N THR A 356 -6.56 16.60 -24.43
CA THR A 356 -7.87 17.13 -24.05
C THR A 356 -7.79 18.65 -23.80
N ALA A 357 -6.70 19.14 -23.19
CA ALA A 357 -6.47 20.58 -23.01
C ALA A 357 -6.26 21.30 -24.34
N MET A 358 -5.56 20.65 -25.28
CA MET A 358 -5.37 21.17 -26.63
C MET A 358 -6.67 21.22 -27.42
N ALA A 359 -7.52 20.19 -27.31
CA ALA A 359 -8.83 20.16 -27.94
C ALA A 359 -9.72 21.29 -27.41
N ASP A 360 -9.80 21.47 -26.09
CA ASP A 360 -10.57 22.54 -25.48
C ASP A 360 -10.00 23.91 -25.83
N ALA A 361 -8.68 24.08 -25.80
CA ALA A 361 -8.03 25.34 -26.15
C ALA A 361 -8.28 25.73 -27.62
N LEU A 362 -8.27 24.74 -28.52
CA LEU A 362 -8.62 24.94 -29.92
C LEU A 362 -10.09 25.35 -30.04
N LEU A 363 -10.99 24.65 -29.34
CA LEU A 363 -12.42 24.98 -29.35
C LEU A 363 -12.69 26.41 -28.85
N THR A 364 -12.07 26.82 -27.75
CA THR A 364 -12.15 28.19 -27.22
C THR A 364 -11.62 29.24 -28.21
N SER A 365 -10.74 28.86 -29.15
CA SER A 365 -10.17 29.77 -30.15
C SER A 365 -11.04 29.92 -31.40
N LEU A 366 -12.03 29.05 -31.61
CA LEU A 366 -12.92 29.11 -32.76
C LEU A 366 -13.95 30.24 -32.61
N PRO A 367 -14.43 30.84 -33.72
CA PRO A 367 -15.51 31.80 -33.66
C PRO A 367 -16.79 31.13 -33.14
N VAL A 368 -17.46 31.76 -32.16
CA VAL A 368 -18.75 31.30 -31.64
C VAL A 368 -19.85 31.77 -32.59
N GLU A 369 -20.63 30.83 -33.15
CA GLU A 369 -21.83 31.17 -33.92
C GLU A 369 -22.90 31.78 -33.02
N ALA A 370 -23.69 32.73 -33.52
CA ALA A 370 -24.64 33.51 -32.72
C ALA A 370 -25.72 32.67 -32.01
N ASP A 371 -26.00 31.46 -32.53
CA ASP A 371 -27.02 30.53 -32.02
C ASP A 371 -26.42 29.27 -31.37
N ALA A 372 -25.09 29.22 -31.15
CA ALA A 372 -24.43 28.05 -30.57
C ALA A 372 -24.66 27.98 -29.05
N GLU A 373 -24.97 26.79 -28.53
CA GLU A 373 -24.98 26.56 -27.10
C GLU A 373 -23.58 26.83 -26.51
N PRO A 374 -23.50 27.43 -25.31
CA PRO A 374 -22.22 27.68 -24.66
C PRO A 374 -21.50 26.35 -24.46
N VAL A 375 -20.32 26.21 -25.09
CA VAL A 375 -19.47 25.05 -24.84
C VAL A 375 -18.65 25.33 -23.61
N ASP A 376 -18.73 24.45 -22.62
CA ASP A 376 -18.03 24.56 -21.33
C ASP A 376 -16.52 24.24 -21.44
N ALA A 377 -15.93 24.57 -22.60
CA ALA A 377 -14.53 24.35 -22.93
C ALA A 377 -13.66 25.33 -22.13
N GLY A 378 -13.15 24.84 -21.00
CA GLY A 378 -12.28 25.61 -20.10
C GLY A 378 -12.52 25.32 -18.63
N VAL A 379 -13.74 24.93 -18.23
CA VAL A 379 -14.07 24.67 -16.82
C VAL A 379 -13.28 23.49 -16.26
N LEU A 380 -13.03 22.46 -17.08
CA LEU A 380 -12.14 21.33 -16.75
C LEU A 380 -10.69 21.76 -16.43
N TRP A 381 -10.29 22.96 -16.84
CA TRP A 381 -8.92 23.45 -16.74
C TRP A 381 -8.75 24.61 -15.76
N GLU A 382 -9.76 24.89 -14.95
CA GLU A 382 -9.66 25.86 -13.87
C GLU A 382 -8.76 25.36 -12.74
N ALA A 383 -8.30 26.30 -11.90
CA ALA A 383 -7.53 25.93 -10.72
C ALA A 383 -8.41 25.13 -9.77
N HIS A 384 -7.93 23.97 -9.35
CA HIS A 384 -8.57 23.21 -8.29
C HIS A 384 -8.10 23.73 -6.94
N ALA A 385 -8.89 23.49 -5.89
CA ALA A 385 -8.46 23.82 -4.53
C ALA A 385 -7.15 23.09 -4.18
N GLY A 386 -6.25 23.78 -3.48
CA GLY A 386 -5.09 23.16 -2.88
C GLY A 386 -5.52 22.15 -1.80
N VAL A 387 -4.80 21.04 -1.69
CA VAL A 387 -5.15 19.93 -0.79
C VAL A 387 -3.94 19.43 -0.02
N VAL A 388 -4.20 18.74 1.08
CA VAL A 388 -3.16 18.06 1.88
C VAL A 388 -2.79 16.71 1.27
N ASP A 389 -1.57 16.23 1.54
CA ASP A 389 -1.16 14.89 1.15
C ASP A 389 -1.99 13.84 1.89
N VAL A 390 -2.74 13.02 1.15
CA VAL A 390 -3.56 11.94 1.76
C VAL A 390 -2.69 10.87 2.42
N LEU A 391 -1.39 10.83 2.14
CA LEU A 391 -0.44 9.95 2.79
C LEU A 391 0.19 10.53 4.06
N ASP A 392 -0.07 11.79 4.43
CA ASP A 392 0.64 12.46 5.53
C ASP A 392 0.59 11.66 6.85
N LYS A 393 -0.60 11.20 7.24
CA LYS A 393 -0.77 10.32 8.41
C LYS A 393 0.04 9.03 8.29
N ALA A 394 0.02 8.40 7.12
CA ALA A 394 0.74 7.16 6.87
C ALA A 394 2.26 7.34 6.91
N ARG A 395 2.79 8.51 6.53
CA ARG A 395 4.23 8.83 6.60
C ARG A 395 4.73 9.01 8.05
N GLN A 396 3.83 9.31 8.99
CA GLN A 396 4.15 9.50 10.40
C GLN A 396 4.12 8.20 11.23
N ARG A 397 3.66 7.11 10.63
CA ARG A 397 3.55 5.76 11.19
C ARG A 397 4.69 4.90 10.65
#